data_AF-A0A858ASC0-F1
#
_entry.id   AF-A0A858ASC0-F1
#
_cell.length_a   1.000
_cell.length_b   1.000
_cell.length_c   1.000
_cell.angle_alpha   90.00
_cell.angle_beta   90.00
_cell.angle_gamma   90.00
#
_symmetry.space_group_name_H-M   'P 1'
#
loop_
_entity.id
_entity.type
_entity.pdbx_description
1 polymer ?
#
loop_
_entity_poly.entity_id
_entity_poly.type
_entity_poly.pdbx_seq_one_letter_code
_entity_poly.pdbx_strand_id
1 'polypeptide(L)' 'MEEKQIIGLSLIILGLLIMAIFGWLIYRSKNSPKENSILNSKNKESQTIWEFTKKNFPVFLALFGLIMSITGLTMLF' A
#
# COMPACT_ATOMS: atom_id res chain seq x y z
N MET A 1 29.89 -4.79 -2.73
CA MET A 1 28.91 -3.76 -2.35
C MET A 1 29.25 -3.29 -0.97
N GLU A 2 29.27 -1.99 -0.75
CA GLU A 2 29.34 -1.45 0.61
C GLU A 2 28.05 -1.83 1.37
N GLU A 3 28.12 -1.95 2.70
CA GLU A 3 26.99 -2.35 3.54
C GLU A 3 25.73 -1.50 3.27
N LYS A 4 25.92 -0.20 3.00
CA LYS A 4 24.85 0.73 2.64
C LYS A 4 24.12 0.36 1.35
N GLN A 5 24.85 -0.14 0.35
CA GLN A 5 24.27 -0.57 -0.92
C GLN A 5 23.43 -1.85 -0.74
N ILE A 6 23.88 -2.77 0.11
CA ILE A 6 23.13 -4.01 0.42
C ILE A 6 21.82 -3.65 1.14
N ILE A 7 21.89 -2.74 2.11
CA ILE A 7 20.70 -2.24 2.84
C ILE A 7 19.75 -1.51 1.89
N GLY A 8 20.27 -0.63 1.03
CA GLY A 8 19.47 0.12 0.05
C GLY A 8 18.75 -0.81 -0.94
N LEU A 9 19.44 -1.83 -1.45
CA LEU A 9 18.89 -2.81 -2.37
C LEU A 9 17.81 -3.68 -1.69
N SER A 10 18.02 -4.03 -0.42
CA SER A 10 17.02 -4.73 0.40
C SER A 10 15.76 -3.90 0.62
N LEU A 11 15.90 -2.60 0.89
CA LEU A 11 14.79 -1.66 1.05
C LEU A 11 13.98 -1.48 -0.23
N ILE A 12 14.63 -1.42 -1.39
CA ILE A 12 13.96 -1.36 -2.69
C ILE A 12 13.14 -2.62 -2.93
N ILE A 13 13.73 -3.80 -2.73
CA ILE A 13 13.03 -5.06 -2.95
C ILE A 13 11.82 -5.16 -2.03
N LEU A 14 11.99 -4.91 -0.73
CA LEU A 14 10.89 -4.92 0.26
C LEU A 14 9.81 -3.89 -0.07
N GLY A 15 10.21 -2.67 -0.42
CA GLY A 15 9.29 -1.58 -0.76
C GLY A 15 8.44 -1.90 -1.99
N LEU A 16 9.05 -2.43 -3.05
CA LEU A 16 8.35 -2.87 -4.25
C LEU A 16 7.41 -4.05 -3.96
N LEU A 17 7.83 -4.99 -3.11
CA LEU A 17 7.03 -6.17 -2.75
C LEU A 17 5.77 -5.75 -1.97
N ILE A 18 5.91 -4.85 -0.99
CA ILE A 18 4.79 -4.25 -0.27
C ILE A 18 3.87 -3.51 -1.24
N MET A 19 4.43 -2.65 -2.10
CA MET A 19 3.65 -1.88 -3.06
C MET A 19 2.88 -2.77 -4.03
N ALA A 20 3.48 -3.86 -4.51
CA ALA A 20 2.83 -4.83 -5.40
C ALA A 20 1.68 -5.57 -4.70
N ILE A 21 1.91 -6.09 -3.49
CA ILE A 21 0.88 -6.80 -2.72
C ILE A 21 -0.31 -5.88 -2.42
N PHE A 22 -0.05 -4.70 -1.86
CA PHE A 22 -1.12 -3.79 -1.46
C PHE A 22 -1.77 -3.09 -2.64
N GLY A 23 -1.01 -2.77 -3.70
CA GLY A 23 -1.54 -2.29 -4.97
C GLY A 23 -2.49 -3.31 -5.60
N TRP A 24 -2.12 -4.59 -5.62
CA TRP A 24 -2.98 -5.68 -6.07
C TRP A 24 -4.23 -5.84 -5.19
N LEU A 25 -4.10 -5.77 -3.87
CA LEU A 25 -5.24 -5.80 -2.95
C LEU A 25 -6.23 -4.65 -3.19
N ILE A 26 -5.73 -3.44 -3.43
CA ILE A 26 -6.55 -2.28 -3.78
C ILE A 26 -7.28 -2.53 -5.10
N TYR A 27 -6.55 -3.00 -6.12
CA TYR A 27 -7.13 -3.31 -7.42
C TYR A 27 -8.23 -4.37 -7.30
N ARG A 28 -7.96 -5.48 -6.60
CA ARG A 28 -8.93 -6.55 -6.35
C ARG A 28 -10.14 -6.06 -5.57
N SER A 29 -9.93 -5.26 -4.52
CA SER A 29 -11.02 -4.68 -3.72
C SER A 29 -11.94 -3.78 -4.56
N LYS A 30 -11.36 -3.03 -5.50
CA LYS A 30 -12.10 -2.12 -6.39
C LYS A 30 -12.79 -2.84 -7.55
N ASN A 31 -12.20 -3.92 -8.08
CA ASN A 31 -12.69 -4.68 -9.24
C ASN A 31 -13.46 -5.96 -8.88
N SER A 32 -13.58 -6.31 -7.60
CA SER A 32 -14.41 -7.46 -7.21
C SER A 32 -15.85 -7.21 -7.68
N PRO A 33 -16.44 -8.12 -8.50
CA PRO A 33 -17.81 -7.96 -8.94
C PRO A 33 -18.69 -7.82 -7.70
N LYS A 34 -19.45 -6.73 -7.64
CA LYS A 34 -20.42 -6.45 -6.58
C LYS A 34 -21.55 -7.47 -6.66
N GLU A 35 -21.27 -8.70 -6.27
CA GLU A 35 -22.29 -9.72 -6.09
C GLU A 35 -23.11 -9.30 -4.87
N ASN A 36 -24.36 -8.90 -5.14
CA ASN A 36 -25.43 -8.53 -4.20
C ASN A 36 -25.36 -7.09 -3.66
N SER A 37 -25.98 -6.13 -4.36
CA SER A 37 -27.39 -5.74 -4.21
C SER A 37 -27.73 -5.12 -2.83
N ILE A 38 -28.18 -3.86 -2.86
CA ILE A 38 -28.98 -3.15 -1.81
C ILE A 38 -28.20 -2.51 -0.63
N LEU A 39 -27.01 -2.99 -0.24
CA LEU A 39 -26.24 -2.38 0.88
C LEU A 39 -25.23 -1.28 0.48
N ASN A 40 -25.08 -1.00 -0.81
CA ASN A 40 -24.15 0.02 -1.32
C ASN A 40 -24.63 1.48 -1.19
N SER A 41 -25.73 1.73 -0.45
CA SER A 41 -26.22 3.09 -0.15
C SER A 41 -25.38 3.83 0.88
N LYS A 42 -24.24 3.28 1.29
CA LYS A 42 -23.40 3.89 2.31
C LYS A 42 -21.99 4.12 1.77
N ASN A 43 -21.86 5.20 1.01
CA ASN A 43 -20.90 6.26 1.39
C ASN A 43 -21.19 6.67 2.85
N LYS A 44 -20.97 5.74 3.80
CA LYS A 44 -20.78 6.11 5.19
C LYS A 44 -19.48 6.88 5.15
N GLU A 45 -19.59 8.20 5.17
CA GLU A 45 -18.53 9.03 5.72
C GLU A 45 -18.02 8.30 6.96
N SER A 46 -16.73 8.02 6.98
CA SER A 46 -16.13 7.26 8.08
C SER A 46 -16.46 8.03 9.35
N GLN A 47 -17.36 7.50 10.19
CA GLN A 47 -17.87 8.26 11.33
C GLN A 47 -16.79 8.40 12.41
N THR A 48 -15.75 7.58 12.31
CA THR A 48 -14.59 7.59 13.21
C THR A 48 -13.28 7.54 12.42
N ILE A 49 -12.24 8.13 13.01
CA ILE A 49 -10.86 8.11 12.48
C ILE A 49 -10.39 6.67 12.26
N TRP A 50 -10.78 5.75 13.14
CA TRP A 50 -10.41 4.33 13.07
C TRP A 50 -10.97 3.63 11.82
N GLU A 51 -12.22 3.91 11.45
CA GLU A 51 -12.84 3.37 10.24
C GLU A 51 -12.16 3.92 8.97
N PHE A 52 -11.82 5.21 8.97
CA PHE A 52 -11.08 5.84 7.88
C PHE A 52 -9.72 5.18 7.69
N THR A 53 -8.97 5.00 8.77
CA THR A 53 -7.64 4.38 8.72
C THR A 53 -7.73 2.96 8.18
N LYS A 54 -8.67 2.13 8.67
CA LYS A 54 -8.86 0.75 8.17
C LYS A 54 -9.17 0.70 6.68
N LYS A 55 -10.07 1.58 6.21
CA LYS A 55 -10.48 1.62 4.80
C LYS A 55 -9.32 2.00 3.88
N ASN A 56 -8.46 2.92 4.31
CA ASN A 56 -7.35 3.43 3.52
C ASN A 56 -6.01 2.74 3.83
N PHE A 57 -5.96 1.83 4.80
CA PHE A 57 -4.73 1.16 5.23
C PHE A 57 -3.94 0.51 4.09
N PRO A 58 -4.58 -0.20 3.12
CA PRO A 58 -3.86 -0.71 1.96
C PRO A 58 -3.18 0.39 1.13
N VAL A 59 -3.82 1.56 0.98
CA VAL A 59 -3.27 2.71 0.26
C VAL A 59 -2.07 3.28 1.02
N PHE A 60 -2.18 3.42 2.34
CA PHE A 60 -1.08 3.86 3.18
C PHE A 60 0.13 2.92 3.08
N LEU A 61 -0.08 1.61 3.10
CA LEU A 61 1.01 0.64 2.96
C LEU A 61 1.64 0.65 1.57
N ALA A 62 0.84 0.84 0.51
CA ALA A 62 1.38 1.00 -0.84
C ALA A 62 2.29 2.25 -0.94
N LEU A 63 1.85 3.39 -0.39
CA LEU A 63 2.65 4.63 -0.33
C LEU A 63 3.89 4.46 0.54
N PHE A 64 3.78 3.74 1.66
CA PHE A 64 4.92 3.43 2.52
C PHE A 64 5.97 2.59 1.78
N GLY A 65 5.55 1.58 1.02
CA GLY A 65 6.45 0.80 0.16
C GLY A 65 7.16 1.64 -0.90
N LEU A 66 6.45 2.63 -1.48
CA LEU A 66 7.04 3.60 -2.39
C LEU A 66 8.12 4.47 -1.73
N ILE A 67 7.85 5.00 -0.53
CA ILE A 67 8.83 5.79 0.24
C ILE A 67 10.05 4.94 0.57
N MET A 68 9.86 3.71 1.07
CA MET A 68 10.96 2.78 1.34
C MET A 68 11.83 2.52 0.09
N SER A 69 11.21 2.39 -1.07
CA SER A 69 11.93 2.19 -2.34
C SER A 69 12.77 3.41 -2.72
N ILE A 70 12.22 4.62 -2.53
CA ILE A 70 12.95 5.88 -2.75
C ILE A 70 14.12 5.99 -1.77
N THR A 71 13.90 5.70 -0.48
CA THR A 71 14.96 5.70 0.53
C THR A 71 16.06 4.69 0.19
N GLY A 72 15.70 3.48 -0.26
CA GLY A 72 16.68 2.49 -0.68
C GLY A 72 17.48 2.94 -1.91
N LEU A 73 16.84 3.64 -2.86
CA LEU A 73 17.53 4.26 -4.00
C LEU A 73 18.53 5.31 -3.54
N THR A 74 18.16 6.17 -2.60
CA THR A 74 19.09 7.20 -2.06
C THR A 74 20.28 6.62 -1.30
N MET A 75 20.21 5.36 -0.86
CA MET A 75 21.33 4.66 -0.21
C MET A 75 22.23 3.90 -1.20
N LEU A 76 21.79 3.71 -2.44
CA LEU A 76 22.60 3.11 -3.51
C LEU A 76 23.53 4.12 -4.18
N PHE A 77 23.15 5.40 -4.19
CA PHE A 77 23.94 6.53 -4.67
C PHE A 77 24.70 7.19 -3.52
#